data_AF-A0A495YR45-F1
#
_entry.id   AF-A0A495YR45-F1
#
_cell.length_a   1.000
_cell.length_b   1.000
_cell.length_c   1.000
_cell.angle_alpha   90.00
_cell.angle_beta   90.00
_cell.angle_gamma   90.00
#
_symmetry.space_group_name_H-M   'P 1'
#
loop_
_entity.id
_entity.type
_entity.pdbx_description
1 polymer ?
#
loop_
_entity_poly.entity_id
_entity_poly.type
_entity_poly.pdbx_seq_one_letter_code
_entity_poly.pdbx_strand_id
1 'polypeptide(L)'
;MRRRFFWLIVLSLGIAQQAAAEQTPALPASAPEAAASAPAAASAPLANDQPNEENRRITSYLTKKFGVAKEKAAKLADIVSVTATKYSLPPALVFAIISIESRFQEKARGQHGATGLMQVVPAAHRGMLRNVKDLTEPNANVEAGSKILSGYVKAAGGNVQAGLRSYGGSNAYAAKVMQRVDAFRFVLEPDDGANAASDGKARMVPVSDSSAAAPAASRSAK
;
A
#
# COMPACT_ATOMS: atom_id res chain seq x y z
N MET A 1 -21.78 -30.73 20.50
CA MET A 1 -20.56 -31.14 21.24
C MET A 1 -19.73 -29.91 21.57
N ARG A 2 -19.61 -29.58 22.87
CA ARG A 2 -18.85 -28.43 23.37
C ARG A 2 -17.44 -28.90 23.74
N ARG A 3 -16.38 -28.31 23.18
CA ARG A 3 -15.00 -28.60 23.59
C ARG A 3 -14.45 -27.39 24.35
N ARG A 4 -14.38 -27.53 25.67
CA ARG A 4 -13.82 -26.57 26.63
C ARG A 4 -12.33 -26.86 26.73
N PHE A 5 -11.48 -25.91 26.34
CA PHE A 5 -10.04 -25.99 26.58
C PHE A 5 -9.73 -25.36 27.94
N PHE A 6 -9.24 -26.19 28.86
CA PHE A 6 -8.65 -25.77 30.13
C PHE A 6 -7.25 -25.24 29.86
N TRP A 7 -6.95 -24.02 30.33
CA TRP A 7 -5.61 -23.47 30.38
C TRP A 7 -5.24 -23.26 31.85
N LEU A 8 -4.29 -24.07 32.34
CA LEU A 8 -3.69 -23.94 33.66
C LEU A 8 -2.58 -22.88 33.59
N ILE A 9 -2.81 -21.71 34.19
CA ILE A 9 -1.77 -20.70 34.39
C ILE A 9 -1.22 -20.85 35.80
N VAL A 10 0.06 -21.23 35.87
CA VAL A 10 0.87 -21.29 37.09
C VAL A 10 1.21 -19.87 37.52
N LEU A 11 0.81 -19.54 38.74
CA LEU A 11 1.10 -18.31 39.47
C LEU A 11 2.56 -18.34 39.95
N SER A 12 3.38 -17.38 39.52
CA SER A 12 4.69 -17.13 40.13
C SER A 12 4.77 -15.67 40.58
N LEU A 13 5.05 -15.52 41.87
CA LEU A 13 5.07 -14.31 42.68
C LEU A 13 6.51 -13.80 42.72
N GLY A 14 6.76 -12.61 42.16
CA GLY A 14 8.06 -11.96 42.21
C GLY A 14 7.96 -10.63 42.94
N ILE A 15 8.41 -10.60 44.20
CA ILE A 15 8.56 -9.41 45.03
C ILE A 15 9.94 -8.82 44.76
N ALA A 16 10.00 -7.55 44.36
CA ALA A 16 11.19 -6.72 44.58
C ALA A 16 10.74 -5.25 44.67
N GLN A 17 10.87 -4.69 45.87
CA GLN A 17 10.65 -3.27 46.14
C GLN A 17 11.81 -2.79 47.00
N GLN A 18 12.55 -1.79 46.51
CA GLN A 18 12.86 -0.53 47.20
C GLN A 18 13.89 0.28 46.40
N ALA A 19 13.51 1.52 46.08
CA ALA A 19 14.40 2.58 45.65
C ALA A 19 14.35 3.68 46.72
N ALA A 20 15.53 4.10 47.20
CA ALA A 20 15.69 5.22 48.10
C ALA A 20 15.94 6.51 47.31
N ALA A 21 15.46 7.61 47.89
CA ALA A 21 15.38 8.95 47.34
C ALA A 21 16.74 9.70 47.34
N GLU A 22 16.87 10.68 46.44
CA GLU A 22 17.51 11.96 46.73
C GLU A 22 16.77 13.11 46.03
N GLN A 23 16.79 14.28 46.67
CA GLN A 23 15.88 15.41 46.53
C GLN A 23 16.64 16.68 46.08
N THR A 24 16.08 17.41 45.09
CA THR A 24 16.11 18.89 44.87
C THR A 24 17.42 19.64 44.53
N PRO A 25 17.43 20.92 44.03
CA PRO A 25 16.36 21.81 43.51
C PRO A 25 16.69 22.66 42.22
N ALA A 26 15.62 23.24 41.62
CA ALA A 26 15.42 24.59 41.01
C ALA A 26 16.28 25.20 39.86
N LEU A 27 15.62 25.40 38.69
CA LEU A 27 15.39 26.62 37.82
C LEU A 27 16.56 27.59 37.43
N PRO A 28 16.50 28.42 36.34
CA PRO A 28 15.36 28.84 35.48
C PRO A 28 15.61 28.98 33.94
N ALA A 29 14.50 29.20 33.21
CA ALA A 29 14.25 30.04 32.02
C ALA A 29 15.23 30.13 30.83
N SER A 30 14.71 29.90 29.60
CA SER A 30 14.87 30.79 28.42
C SER A 30 14.14 30.23 27.18
N ALA A 31 13.13 30.96 26.72
CA ALA A 31 12.65 31.07 25.34
C ALA A 31 12.07 32.50 25.21
N PRO A 32 11.88 33.10 24.03
CA PRO A 32 12.13 32.65 22.65
C PRO A 32 12.92 33.69 21.81
N GLU A 33 13.45 33.33 20.63
CA GLU A 33 13.80 34.33 19.60
C GLU A 33 13.48 33.82 18.20
N ALA A 34 13.02 34.76 17.39
CA ALA A 34 12.29 34.61 16.14
C ALA A 34 13.20 34.85 14.91
N ALA A 35 12.56 34.92 13.74
CA ALA A 35 13.05 35.30 12.41
C ALA A 35 13.69 34.16 11.60
N ALA A 36 12.96 33.53 10.66
CA ALA A 36 12.58 34.04 9.33
C ALA A 36 13.78 34.28 8.40
N SER A 37 13.89 33.49 7.34
CA SER A 37 13.95 33.97 5.94
C SER A 37 14.21 32.81 4.99
N ALA A 38 13.27 32.58 4.07
CA ALA A 38 13.57 31.99 2.77
C ALA A 38 14.35 33.00 1.92
N PRO A 39 15.00 32.54 0.84
CA PRO A 39 14.61 33.10 -0.44
C PRO A 39 14.40 32.05 -1.54
N ALA A 40 13.54 32.42 -2.46
CA ALA A 40 13.17 31.72 -3.69
C ALA A 40 14.23 31.87 -4.78
N ALA A 41 14.44 30.83 -5.60
CA ALA A 41 14.68 30.96 -7.04
C ALA A 41 14.58 29.60 -7.76
N ALA A 42 13.58 29.50 -8.64
CA ALA A 42 13.53 28.75 -9.90
C ALA A 42 14.37 27.48 -10.10
N SER A 43 13.69 26.33 -10.20
CA SER A 43 13.75 25.40 -11.35
C SER A 43 12.72 24.27 -11.15
N ALA A 44 11.83 24.06 -12.11
CA ALA A 44 11.06 22.82 -12.26
C ALA A 44 11.58 22.09 -13.52
N PRO A 45 11.35 20.78 -13.70
CA PRO A 45 11.33 19.69 -12.71
C PRO A 45 12.19 18.49 -13.19
N LEU A 46 13.09 17.99 -12.36
CA LEU A 46 13.71 16.66 -12.52
C LEU A 46 13.90 16.05 -11.13
N ALA A 47 12.80 15.90 -10.39
CA ALA A 47 12.77 15.27 -9.07
C ALA A 47 11.75 14.14 -9.10
N ASN A 48 12.16 13.01 -9.69
CA ASN A 48 11.46 11.71 -9.73
C ASN A 48 9.93 11.76 -9.49
N ASP A 49 9.18 12.15 -10.53
CA ASP A 49 7.72 12.32 -10.51
C ASP A 49 6.92 11.00 -10.36
N GLN A 50 7.58 9.84 -10.26
CA GLN A 50 6.94 8.53 -10.24
C GLN A 50 5.85 8.39 -9.15
N PRO A 51 6.09 8.76 -7.87
CA PRO A 51 5.05 8.66 -6.84
C PRO A 51 3.86 9.60 -7.12
N ASN A 52 4.08 10.72 -7.81
CA ASN A 52 3.00 11.64 -8.14
C ASN A 52 2.14 11.11 -9.30
N GLU A 53 2.74 10.45 -10.28
CA GLU A 53 2.01 9.87 -11.42
C GLU A 53 1.27 8.60 -11.02
N GLU A 54 1.89 7.70 -10.26
CA GLU A 54 1.22 6.53 -9.67
C GLU A 54 0.01 6.96 -8.82
N ASN A 55 0.19 7.96 -7.93
CA ASN A 55 -0.89 8.47 -7.10
C ASN A 55 -2.01 9.10 -7.95
N ARG A 56 -1.68 9.80 -9.05
CA ARG A 56 -2.69 10.32 -10.01
C ARG A 56 -3.49 9.20 -10.67
N ARG A 57 -2.82 8.14 -11.14
CA ARG A 57 -3.44 6.98 -11.81
C ARG A 57 -4.37 6.24 -10.87
N ILE A 58 -3.88 5.89 -9.68
CA ILE A 58 -4.70 5.15 -8.71
C ILE A 58 -5.85 6.01 -8.20
N THR A 59 -5.66 7.31 -7.95
CA THR A 59 -6.75 8.23 -7.58
C THR A 59 -7.85 8.21 -8.63
N SER A 60 -7.48 8.37 -9.90
CA SER A 60 -8.42 8.34 -11.01
C SER A 60 -9.15 6.99 -11.12
N TYR A 61 -8.43 5.89 -10.92
CA TYR A 61 -9.00 4.55 -10.95
C TYR A 61 -10.00 4.32 -9.81
N LEU A 62 -9.65 4.71 -8.58
CA LEU A 62 -10.52 4.57 -7.41
C LEU A 62 -11.82 5.37 -7.56
N THR A 63 -11.73 6.60 -8.06
CA THR A 63 -12.92 7.42 -8.32
C THR A 63 -13.81 6.79 -9.40
N LYS A 64 -13.23 6.36 -10.53
CA LYS A 64 -14.01 5.79 -11.65
C LYS A 64 -14.60 4.43 -11.34
N LYS A 65 -13.82 3.52 -10.74
CA LYS A 65 -14.22 2.12 -10.56
C LYS A 65 -15.00 1.87 -9.27
N PHE A 66 -14.68 2.60 -8.20
CA PHE A 66 -15.24 2.37 -6.88
C PHE A 66 -16.10 3.54 -6.36
N GLY A 67 -16.18 4.66 -7.09
CA GLY A 67 -16.98 5.81 -6.68
C GLY A 67 -16.40 6.55 -5.46
N VAL A 68 -15.11 6.39 -5.19
CA VAL A 68 -14.44 7.08 -4.08
C VAL A 68 -14.29 8.56 -4.44
N ALA A 69 -14.74 9.46 -3.56
CA ALA A 69 -14.54 10.90 -3.73
C ALA A 69 -13.06 11.22 -3.99
N LYS A 70 -12.78 12.13 -4.92
CA LYS A 70 -11.42 12.39 -5.44
C LYS A 70 -10.43 12.72 -4.32
N GLU A 71 -10.84 13.55 -3.37
CA GLU A 71 -10.03 13.99 -2.24
C GLU A 71 -9.69 12.82 -1.30
N LYS A 72 -10.66 11.93 -1.07
CA LYS A 72 -10.45 10.71 -0.28
C LYS A 72 -9.55 9.71 -1.00
N ALA A 73 -9.74 9.57 -2.32
CA ALA A 73 -8.92 8.69 -3.15
C ALA A 73 -7.45 9.16 -3.17
N ALA A 74 -7.21 10.46 -3.33
CA ALA A 74 -5.87 11.06 -3.27
C ALA A 74 -5.22 10.85 -1.90
N LYS A 75 -5.95 11.17 -0.82
CA LYS A 75 -5.45 10.95 0.55
C LYS A 75 -5.13 9.48 0.82
N LEU A 76 -5.97 8.56 0.34
CA LEU A 76 -5.71 7.13 0.48
C LEU A 76 -4.49 6.69 -0.34
N ALA A 77 -4.28 7.25 -1.52
CA ALA A 77 -3.11 6.97 -2.34
C ALA A 77 -1.81 7.33 -1.60
N ASP A 78 -1.75 8.52 -1.00
CA ASP A 78 -0.60 8.96 -0.20
C ASP A 78 -0.38 8.04 1.02
N ILE A 79 -1.46 7.72 1.74
CA ILE A 79 -1.41 6.80 2.89
C ILE A 79 -0.83 5.44 2.48
N VAL A 80 -1.34 4.85 1.40
CA VAL A 80 -0.90 3.52 0.95
C VAL A 80 0.55 3.58 0.46
N SER A 81 0.96 4.61 -0.28
CA SER A 81 2.35 4.77 -0.76
C SER A 81 3.34 4.77 0.41
N VAL A 82 3.07 5.58 1.44
CA VAL A 82 3.93 5.69 2.63
C VAL A 82 3.91 4.40 3.45
N THR A 83 2.73 3.88 3.76
CA THR A 83 2.60 2.71 4.65
C THR A 83 3.11 1.42 3.99
N ALA A 84 2.87 1.24 2.69
CA ALA A 84 3.37 0.08 1.95
C ALA A 84 4.90 0.02 1.97
N THR A 85 5.55 1.16 1.72
CA THR A 85 7.01 1.31 1.83
C THR A 85 7.50 0.98 3.24
N LYS A 86 6.87 1.55 4.27
CA LYS A 86 7.23 1.34 5.68
C LYS A 86 7.22 -0.14 6.10
N TYR A 87 6.30 -0.92 5.56
CA TYR A 87 6.11 -2.32 5.92
C TYR A 87 6.65 -3.31 4.89
N SER A 88 7.38 -2.81 3.88
CA SER A 88 7.94 -3.59 2.77
C SER A 88 6.88 -4.45 2.06
N LEU A 89 5.72 -3.85 1.80
CA LEU A 89 4.60 -4.46 1.08
C LEU A 89 4.47 -3.80 -0.30
N PRO A 90 4.11 -4.54 -1.35
CA PRO A 90 3.73 -3.93 -2.63
C PRO A 90 2.48 -3.05 -2.46
N PRO A 91 2.44 -1.79 -2.95
CA PRO A 91 1.24 -0.95 -2.87
C PRO A 91 0.01 -1.60 -3.49
N ALA A 92 0.17 -2.30 -4.63
CA ALA A 92 -0.89 -3.07 -5.28
C ALA A 92 -1.54 -4.11 -4.36
N LEU A 93 -0.75 -4.73 -3.46
CA LEU A 93 -1.24 -5.69 -2.48
C LEU A 93 -2.14 -5.03 -1.42
N VAL A 94 -1.74 -3.86 -0.92
CA VAL A 94 -2.52 -3.11 0.06
C VAL A 94 -3.85 -2.66 -0.55
N PHE A 95 -3.84 -2.09 -1.76
CA PHE A 95 -5.08 -1.73 -2.46
C PHE A 95 -5.96 -2.94 -2.76
N ALA A 96 -5.38 -4.08 -3.16
CA ALA A 96 -6.10 -5.31 -3.40
C ALA A 96 -6.86 -5.77 -2.14
N ILE A 97 -6.20 -5.77 -0.99
CA ILE A 97 -6.83 -6.11 0.29
C ILE A 97 -7.95 -5.13 0.62
N ILE A 98 -7.70 -3.82 0.62
CA ILE A 98 -8.73 -2.81 0.93
C ILE A 98 -9.97 -2.96 0.03
N SER A 99 -9.75 -3.26 -1.25
CA SER A 99 -10.82 -3.44 -2.22
C SER A 99 -11.68 -4.69 -1.98
N ILE A 100 -11.13 -5.73 -1.34
CA ILE A 100 -11.83 -6.96 -0.95
C ILE A 100 -12.52 -6.77 0.39
N GLU A 101 -11.83 -6.14 1.35
CA GLU A 101 -12.26 -6.02 2.73
C GLU A 101 -13.40 -5.01 2.93
N SER A 102 -13.29 -3.83 2.33
CA SER A 102 -14.24 -2.73 2.59
C SER A 102 -14.80 -2.09 1.32
N ARG A 103 -14.25 -2.45 0.16
CA ARG A 103 -14.48 -1.69 -1.09
C ARG A 103 -14.21 -0.19 -0.88
N PHE A 104 -13.14 0.13 -0.16
CA PHE A 104 -12.71 1.51 0.16
C PHE A 104 -13.63 2.29 1.10
N GLN A 105 -14.47 1.60 1.88
CA GLN A 105 -15.32 2.24 2.88
C GLN A 105 -14.58 2.38 4.22
N GLU A 106 -14.17 3.61 4.55
CA GLU A 106 -13.38 3.93 5.74
C GLU A 106 -14.06 3.53 7.06
N LYS A 107 -15.39 3.59 7.10
CA LYS A 107 -16.21 3.30 8.28
C LYS A 107 -16.83 1.90 8.24
N ALA A 108 -16.36 1.01 7.36
CA ALA A 108 -16.89 -0.35 7.23
C ALA A 108 -16.79 -1.12 8.55
N ARG A 109 -17.83 -1.90 8.86
CA ARG A 109 -17.85 -2.84 9.99
C ARG A 109 -18.26 -4.21 9.49
N GLY A 110 -17.46 -5.22 9.80
CA GLY A 110 -17.67 -6.60 9.43
C GLY A 110 -17.95 -7.50 10.63
N GLN A 111 -17.91 -8.80 10.37
CA GLN A 111 -18.11 -9.82 11.41
C GLN A 111 -16.97 -9.79 12.43
N HIS A 112 -17.26 -10.26 13.65
CA HIS A 112 -16.28 -10.35 14.74
C HIS A 112 -15.59 -9.02 15.10
N GLY A 113 -16.20 -7.87 14.76
CA GLY A 113 -15.65 -6.56 15.04
C GLY A 113 -14.56 -6.09 14.05
N ALA A 114 -14.46 -6.72 12.89
CA ALA A 114 -13.63 -6.24 11.79
C ALA A 114 -14.00 -4.78 11.45
N THR A 115 -13.01 -3.89 11.38
CA THR A 115 -13.25 -2.44 11.30
C THR A 115 -12.37 -1.78 10.24
N GLY A 116 -12.97 -0.85 9.48
CA GLY A 116 -12.33 0.07 8.56
C GLY A 116 -11.85 -0.55 7.25
N LEU A 117 -10.93 0.16 6.59
CA LEU A 117 -10.50 -0.11 5.20
C LEU A 117 -9.96 -1.54 4.99
N MET A 118 -9.10 -2.01 5.89
CA MET A 118 -8.46 -3.32 5.86
C MET A 118 -9.13 -4.33 6.80
N GLN A 119 -10.30 -4.01 7.36
CA GLN A 119 -11.10 -4.90 8.22
C GLN A 119 -10.30 -5.52 9.38
N VAL A 120 -9.49 -4.68 10.06
CA VAL A 120 -8.69 -5.10 11.21
C VAL A 120 -9.61 -5.54 12.36
N VAL A 121 -9.31 -6.69 12.99
CA VAL A 121 -10.06 -7.25 14.12
C VAL A 121 -9.31 -6.98 15.43
N PRO A 122 -9.75 -6.02 16.28
CA PRO A 122 -9.01 -5.62 17.47
C PRO A 122 -8.75 -6.75 18.46
N ALA A 123 -9.74 -7.62 18.64
CA ALA A 123 -9.67 -8.74 19.58
C ALA A 123 -8.53 -9.72 19.25
N ALA A 124 -8.20 -9.89 17.97
CA ALA A 124 -7.12 -10.78 17.52
C ALA A 124 -5.72 -10.14 17.64
N HIS A 125 -5.64 -8.81 17.75
CA HIS A 125 -4.38 -8.05 17.63
C HIS A 125 -4.13 -7.06 18.77
N ARG A 126 -4.68 -7.33 19.97
CA ARG A 126 -4.65 -6.41 21.13
C ARG A 126 -3.25 -5.85 21.43
N GLY A 127 -2.22 -6.68 21.35
CA GLY A 127 -0.83 -6.26 21.59
C GLY A 127 -0.31 -5.26 20.54
N MET A 128 -0.68 -5.44 19.27
CA MET A 128 -0.24 -4.56 18.18
C MET A 128 -1.02 -3.25 18.12
N LEU A 129 -2.23 -3.22 18.69
CA LEU A 129 -3.19 -2.11 18.57
C LEU A 129 -3.31 -1.26 19.84
N ARG A 130 -2.45 -1.44 20.85
CA ARG A 130 -2.54 -0.73 22.15
C ARG A 130 -2.63 0.80 22.03
N ASN A 131 -2.05 1.37 20.98
CA ASN A 131 -2.00 2.82 20.75
C ASN A 131 -2.96 3.30 19.65
N VAL A 132 -3.74 2.40 19.04
CA VAL A 132 -4.68 2.75 17.97
C VAL A 132 -6.01 3.15 18.60
N LYS A 133 -6.40 4.42 18.43
CA LYS A 133 -7.62 4.98 19.03
C LYS A 133 -8.87 4.69 18.21
N ASP A 134 -8.78 4.85 16.89
CA ASP A 134 -9.90 4.70 15.97
C ASP A 134 -9.45 4.00 14.69
N LEU A 135 -10.06 2.85 14.40
CA LEU A 135 -9.81 2.08 13.18
C LEU A 135 -10.68 2.53 12.00
N THR A 136 -11.56 3.50 12.18
CA THR A 136 -12.28 4.14 11.07
C THR A 136 -11.49 5.30 10.45
N GLU A 137 -10.42 5.74 11.11
CA GLU A 137 -9.46 6.69 10.56
C GLU A 137 -8.56 6.01 9.52
N PRO A 138 -8.52 6.48 8.25
CA PRO A 138 -7.84 5.79 7.15
C PRO A 138 -6.35 5.50 7.43
N ASN A 139 -5.62 6.50 7.94
CA ASN A 139 -4.19 6.35 8.21
C ASN A 139 -3.95 5.30 9.30
N ALA A 140 -4.66 5.40 10.42
CA ALA A 140 -4.54 4.46 11.53
C ALA A 140 -4.91 3.03 11.12
N ASN A 141 -5.94 2.87 10.28
CA ASN A 141 -6.38 1.56 9.81
C ASN A 141 -5.39 0.90 8.86
N VAL A 142 -4.94 1.63 7.83
CA VAL A 142 -4.00 1.10 6.82
C VAL A 142 -2.65 0.79 7.47
N GLU A 143 -2.20 1.65 8.39
CA GLU A 143 -1.01 1.42 9.21
C GLU A 143 -1.12 0.12 10.03
N ALA A 144 -2.23 -0.05 10.76
CA ALA A 144 -2.47 -1.24 11.57
C ALA A 144 -2.56 -2.52 10.73
N GLY A 145 -3.37 -2.50 9.66
CA GLY A 145 -3.57 -3.66 8.79
C GLY A 145 -2.28 -4.05 8.08
N SER A 146 -1.52 -3.08 7.57
CA SER A 146 -0.23 -3.33 6.91
C SER A 146 0.81 -3.89 7.88
N LYS A 147 0.87 -3.38 9.11
CA LYS A 147 1.74 -3.93 10.16
C LYS A 147 1.41 -5.38 10.47
N ILE A 148 0.13 -5.72 10.61
CA ILE A 148 -0.33 -7.08 10.87
C ILE A 148 0.05 -8.00 9.71
N LEU A 149 -0.25 -7.59 8.48
CA LEU A 149 0.07 -8.36 7.27
C LEU A 149 1.57 -8.61 7.14
N SER A 150 2.40 -7.56 7.30
CA SER A 150 3.85 -7.67 7.25
C SER A 150 4.38 -8.63 8.31
N GLY A 151 3.80 -8.60 9.52
CA GLY A 151 4.08 -9.58 10.57
C GLY A 151 3.80 -11.03 10.13
N TYR A 152 2.66 -11.29 9.49
CA TYR A 152 2.34 -12.62 8.96
C TYR A 152 3.25 -13.05 7.81
N VAL A 153 3.57 -12.15 6.88
CA VAL A 153 4.51 -12.44 5.78
C VAL A 153 5.89 -12.77 6.33
N LYS A 154 6.37 -12.02 7.32
CA LYS A 154 7.64 -12.29 8.00
C LYS A 154 7.63 -13.63 8.73
N ALA A 155 6.56 -13.93 9.47
CA ALA A 155 6.42 -15.22 10.16
C ALA A 155 6.38 -16.41 9.18
N ALA A 156 5.92 -16.17 7.95
CA ALA A 156 5.91 -17.15 6.87
C ALA A 156 7.22 -17.18 6.04
N GLY A 157 8.31 -16.57 6.51
CA GLY A 157 9.59 -16.58 5.81
C GLY A 157 9.59 -15.79 4.49
N GLY A 158 8.77 -14.75 4.39
CA GLY A 158 8.63 -13.93 3.17
C GLY A 158 7.59 -14.47 2.18
N ASN A 159 6.93 -15.60 2.47
CA ASN A 159 5.87 -16.12 1.61
C ASN A 159 4.58 -15.28 1.75
N VAL A 160 4.34 -14.41 0.78
CA VAL A 160 3.17 -13.52 0.74
C VAL A 160 1.84 -14.29 0.76
N GLN A 161 1.75 -15.39 0.00
CA GLN A 161 0.51 -16.17 -0.06
C GLN A 161 0.19 -16.82 1.28
N ALA A 162 1.20 -17.33 1.99
CA ALA A 162 1.05 -17.84 3.34
C ALA A 162 0.68 -16.73 4.34
N GLY A 163 1.30 -15.56 4.25
CA GLY A 163 0.95 -14.40 5.06
C GLY A 163 -0.52 -13.97 4.87
N LEU A 164 -1.01 -13.97 3.62
CA LEU A 164 -2.41 -13.69 3.30
C LEU A 164 -3.38 -14.74 3.84
N ARG A 165 -2.98 -16.01 3.87
CA ARG A 165 -3.79 -17.08 4.49
C ARG A 165 -3.95 -16.83 5.99
N SER A 166 -2.89 -16.39 6.67
CA SER A 166 -2.96 -16.01 8.08
C SER A 166 -3.78 -14.73 8.31
N TYR A 167 -3.70 -13.77 7.39
CA TYR A 167 -4.44 -12.51 7.47
C TYR A 167 -5.96 -12.71 7.32
N GLY A 168 -6.41 -13.31 6.21
CA GLY A 168 -7.84 -13.50 5.92
C GLY A 168 -8.39 -14.89 6.25
N GLY A 169 -7.59 -15.75 6.89
CA GLY A 169 -8.01 -17.03 7.46
C GLY A 169 -8.23 -18.18 6.46
N SER A 170 -7.92 -18.04 5.17
CA SER A 170 -8.12 -19.12 4.20
C SER A 170 -7.25 -19.06 2.94
N ASN A 171 -7.08 -20.22 2.27
CA ASN A 171 -6.46 -20.32 0.95
C ASN A 171 -7.26 -19.56 -0.12
N ALA A 172 -8.59 -19.64 -0.05
CA ALA A 172 -9.49 -18.95 -0.98
C ALA A 172 -9.36 -17.42 -0.88
N TYR A 173 -9.20 -16.90 0.33
CA TYR A 173 -8.91 -15.48 0.55
C TYR A 173 -7.59 -15.09 -0.11
N ALA A 174 -6.50 -15.81 0.16
CA ALA A 174 -5.20 -15.50 -0.42
C ALA A 174 -5.22 -15.51 -1.94
N ALA A 175 -5.85 -16.51 -2.55
CA ALA A 175 -6.02 -16.58 -4.01
C ALA A 175 -6.81 -15.38 -4.56
N LYS A 176 -7.91 -15.00 -3.91
CA LYS A 176 -8.74 -13.85 -4.30
C LYS A 176 -7.95 -12.53 -4.23
N VAL A 177 -7.12 -12.35 -3.20
CA VAL A 177 -6.25 -11.18 -3.08
C VAL A 177 -5.24 -11.16 -4.22
N MET A 178 -4.54 -12.27 -4.48
CA MET A 178 -3.53 -12.33 -5.55
C MET A 178 -4.13 -12.03 -6.93
N GLN A 179 -5.33 -12.53 -7.24
CA GLN A 179 -6.03 -12.17 -8.48
C GLN A 179 -6.33 -10.67 -8.59
N ARG A 180 -6.58 -10.02 -7.44
CA ARG A 180 -6.87 -8.59 -7.39
C ARG A 180 -5.60 -7.74 -7.45
N VAL A 181 -4.45 -8.26 -6.99
CA VAL A 181 -3.14 -7.59 -7.08
C VAL A 181 -2.82 -7.22 -8.51
N ASP A 182 -3.03 -8.14 -9.47
CA ASP A 182 -2.73 -7.90 -10.88
C ASP A 182 -3.45 -6.67 -11.41
N ALA A 183 -4.74 -6.52 -11.10
CA ALA A 183 -5.53 -5.36 -11.52
C ALA A 183 -4.98 -4.03 -10.99
N PHE A 184 -4.43 -4.00 -9.77
CA PHE A 184 -3.83 -2.79 -9.21
C PHE A 184 -2.40 -2.57 -9.70
N ARG A 185 -1.64 -3.64 -9.98
CA ARG A 185 -0.32 -3.53 -10.59
C ARG A 185 -0.39 -2.81 -11.93
N PHE A 186 -1.30 -3.20 -12.84
CA PHE A 186 -1.47 -2.53 -14.12
C PHE A 186 -1.89 -1.05 -14.02
N VAL A 187 -2.49 -0.63 -12.90
CA VAL A 187 -2.86 0.77 -12.67
C VAL A 187 -1.66 1.60 -12.20
N LEU A 188 -0.81 1.02 -11.35
CA LEU A 188 0.36 1.69 -10.79
C LEU A 188 1.51 1.70 -11.80
N GLU A 189 1.76 0.53 -12.41
CA GLU A 189 2.84 0.25 -13.36
C GLU A 189 2.23 -0.20 -14.72
N PRO A 190 1.55 0.69 -15.47
CA PRO A 190 1.15 0.39 -16.83
C PRO A 190 2.41 0.19 -17.67
N ASP A 191 2.49 -0.95 -18.37
CA ASP A 191 3.61 -1.27 -19.24
C ASP A 191 3.96 -0.07 -20.15
N ASP A 192 5.25 0.28 -20.22
CA ASP A 192 5.79 1.49 -20.89
C ASP A 192 5.39 1.63 -22.37
N GLY A 193 4.82 0.58 -22.98
CA GLY A 193 4.32 0.58 -24.35
C GLY A 193 3.11 1.49 -24.62
N ALA A 194 2.38 1.94 -23.59
CA ALA A 194 1.24 2.85 -23.77
C ALA A 194 1.63 4.34 -23.81
N ASN A 195 2.75 4.72 -23.20
CA ASN A 195 3.23 6.12 -23.21
C ASN A 195 4.03 6.48 -24.46
N ALA A 196 4.52 5.50 -25.22
CA ALA A 196 5.16 5.73 -26.52
C ALA A 196 4.16 5.98 -27.66
N ALA A 197 2.89 5.58 -27.49
CA ALA A 197 1.88 5.66 -28.54
C ALA A 197 1.18 7.04 -28.66
N SER A 198 1.41 7.97 -27.74
CA SER A 198 0.82 9.31 -27.80
C SER A 198 1.70 10.36 -28.50
N ASP A 199 2.94 10.03 -28.86
CA ASP A 199 3.90 10.99 -29.48
C ASP A 199 4.13 10.76 -30.99
N GLY A 200 3.30 9.91 -31.61
CA GLY A 200 3.44 9.48 -33.00
C GLY A 200 2.41 10.08 -33.96
N LYS A 201 2.03 11.36 -33.84
CA LYS A 201 1.17 12.03 -34.83
C LYS A 201 1.88 13.22 -35.48
N ALA A 202 2.85 12.94 -36.35
CA ALA A 202 3.08 13.64 -37.63
C ALA A 202 4.46 13.27 -38.21
N ARG A 203 4.49 12.51 -39.32
CA ARG A 203 5.14 12.96 -40.56
C ARG A 203 4.71 12.08 -41.73
N MET A 204 3.69 12.57 -42.41
CA MET A 204 3.39 12.19 -43.79
C MET A 204 4.50 12.80 -44.67
N VAL A 205 5.17 11.97 -45.48
CA VAL A 205 5.95 12.44 -46.62
C VAL A 205 5.50 11.63 -47.84
N PRO A 206 5.07 12.27 -48.94
CA PRO A 206 4.67 11.57 -50.16
C PRO A 206 5.82 11.43 -51.18
N VAL A 207 5.63 10.51 -52.15
CA VAL A 207 6.15 10.55 -53.55
C VAL A 207 7.66 10.29 -53.71
N SER A 208 8.20 9.46 -54.62
CA SER A 208 7.67 8.74 -55.79
C SER A 208 8.62 7.61 -56.22
N ASP A 209 8.10 6.79 -57.15
CA ASP A 209 8.72 5.72 -57.94
C ASP A 209 10.18 5.89 -58.37
N SER A 210 10.91 4.77 -58.41
CA SER A 210 11.79 4.51 -59.55
C SER A 210 11.92 3.02 -59.87
N SER A 211 11.90 2.79 -61.17
CA SER A 211 11.85 1.55 -61.95
C SER A 211 13.18 0.77 -61.98
N ALA A 212 13.09 -0.46 -62.49
CA ALA A 212 14.14 -1.34 -63.05
C ALA A 212 14.93 -2.21 -62.04
N ALA A 213 15.23 -3.49 -62.28
CA ALA A 213 14.91 -4.43 -63.34
C ALA A 213 15.23 -5.85 -62.83
N ALA A 214 14.52 -6.86 -63.36
CA ALA A 214 14.87 -8.28 -63.24
C ALA A 214 16.17 -8.60 -64.02
N PRO A 215 16.79 -9.79 -63.81
CA PRO A 215 16.38 -10.89 -64.69
C PRO A 215 16.33 -12.30 -64.04
N ALA A 216 15.42 -13.07 -64.64
CA ALA A 216 15.37 -14.50 -64.94
C ALA A 216 16.41 -15.51 -64.39
N ALA A 217 15.84 -16.56 -63.77
CA ALA A 217 15.94 -17.98 -64.10
C ALA A 217 17.29 -18.74 -64.10
N SER A 218 17.34 -19.80 -63.27
CA SER A 218 17.59 -21.16 -63.77
C SER A 218 17.11 -22.22 -62.77
N ARG A 219 16.19 -23.06 -63.22
CA ARG A 219 15.83 -24.35 -62.61
C ARG A 219 17.00 -25.33 -62.84
N SER A 220 17.30 -26.18 -61.87
CA SER A 220 17.74 -27.54 -62.17
C SER A 220 17.41 -28.48 -61.04
N ALA A 221 16.63 -29.51 -61.37
CA ALA A 221 16.34 -30.66 -60.54
C ALA A 221 17.41 -31.73 -60.80
N LYS A 222 17.90 -32.36 -59.75
CA LYS A 222 18.09 -33.81 -59.69
C LYS A 222 18.19 -34.27 -58.25
#